data_AF-F0VBC6-F1
#
_entry.id   AF-F0VBC6-F1
#
_cell.length_a   1.000
_cell.length_b   1.000
_cell.length_c   1.000
_cell.angle_alpha   90.00
_cell.angle_beta   90.00
_cell.angle_gamma   90.00
#
_symmetry.space_group_name_H-M   'P 1'
#
loop_
_entity.id
_entity.type
_entity.pdbx_description
1 polymer ?
#
loop_
_entity_poly.entity_id
_entity_poly.type
_entity_poly.pdbx_seq_one_letter_code
_entity_poly.pdbx_strand_id
1 'polypeptide(L)'
;MTSTTASTAGTDLSWLPSDAEEQLALGFRIVSNAYKTRYGVLQKKHSSLEVQLIESTQRGNQLAEENKQLVATIKKLHRDILRLESLKKAVLNSIQEDHSDADESSHKYYAPEDMLQTAAPRTMSEINGVDDMGTAFLSKLNSAEGPFLAAPNPSTGTVNARSRMSYENFNLFLANIKKLNSHQQDREETLRNAQRLFGEGNRDLFEEFKVMINRHP
;
A
#
# COMPACT_ATOMS: atom_id res chain seq x y z
N MET A 1 27.28 33.87 61.87
CA MET A 1 27.49 34.55 60.58
C MET A 1 28.54 33.76 59.81
N THR A 2 28.11 32.83 58.96
CA THR A 2 29.01 32.01 58.12
C THR A 2 28.92 32.54 56.70
N SER A 3 29.91 33.34 56.30
CA SER A 3 30.03 33.83 54.93
C SER A 3 30.65 32.73 54.07
N THR A 4 29.82 32.05 53.29
CA THR A 4 30.25 31.13 52.23
C THR A 4 30.66 31.97 51.02
N THR A 5 31.97 32.08 50.77
CA THR A 5 32.50 32.66 49.53
C THR A 5 32.27 31.69 48.38
N ALA A 6 31.41 32.06 47.43
CA ALA A 6 31.23 31.34 46.18
C ALA A 6 32.53 31.39 45.37
N SER A 7 33.20 30.25 45.24
CA SER A 7 34.34 30.07 44.35
C SER A 7 33.82 30.02 42.92
N THR A 8 33.88 31.16 42.23
CA THR A 8 33.67 31.24 40.78
C THR A 8 34.72 30.35 40.13
N ALA A 9 34.31 29.20 39.59
CA ALA A 9 35.16 28.36 38.75
C ALA A 9 35.47 29.15 37.47
N GLY A 10 36.52 29.98 37.52
CA GLY A 10 37.04 30.68 36.37
C GLY A 10 37.49 29.65 35.34
N THR A 11 36.98 29.77 34.12
CA THR A 11 37.51 29.05 32.96
C THR A 11 39.00 29.34 32.85
N ASP A 12 39.82 28.30 33.04
CA ASP A 12 41.27 28.40 32.90
C ASP A 12 41.61 28.76 31.44
N LEU A 13 42.08 30.00 31.24
CA LEU A 13 42.43 30.58 29.94
C LEU A 13 43.95 30.52 29.69
N SER A 14 44.69 29.72 30.47
CA SER A 14 46.14 29.56 30.31
C SER A 14 46.59 29.06 28.93
N TRP A 15 45.68 28.50 28.13
CA TRP A 15 45.91 28.07 26.75
C TRP A 15 45.82 29.21 25.72
N LEU A 16 45.29 30.38 26.11
CA LEU A 16 45.08 31.50 25.22
C LEU A 16 46.37 32.35 25.14
N PRO A 17 46.86 32.68 23.93
CA PRO A 17 48.01 33.55 23.78
C PRO A 17 47.80 34.91 24.46
N SER A 18 48.85 35.51 25.04
CA SER A 18 48.75 36.81 25.71
C SER A 18 48.67 37.98 24.72
N ASP A 19 49.20 37.80 23.50
CA ASP A 19 49.22 38.81 22.45
C ASP A 19 47.91 38.81 21.64
N ALA A 20 47.39 40.00 21.33
CA ALA A 20 46.09 40.16 20.66
C ALA A 20 46.13 39.71 19.19
N GLU A 21 47.26 39.86 18.50
CA GLU A 21 47.42 39.43 17.12
C GLU A 21 47.47 37.89 17.05
N GLU A 22 48.17 37.26 17.99
CA GLU A 22 48.21 35.80 18.13
C GLU A 22 46.84 35.20 18.49
N GLN A 23 46.07 35.86 19.38
CA GLN A 23 44.69 35.46 19.69
C GLN A 23 43.80 35.48 18.45
N LEU A 24 43.90 36.53 17.64
CA LEU A 24 43.12 36.66 16.41
C LEU A 24 43.50 35.57 15.40
N ALA A 25 44.79 35.29 15.23
CA ALA A 25 45.29 34.22 14.37
C ALA A 25 44.78 32.84 14.83
N LEU A 26 44.77 32.58 16.14
CA LEU A 26 44.22 31.36 16.72
C LEU A 26 42.72 31.25 16.46
N GLY A 27 41.97 32.34 16.64
CA GLY A 27 40.54 32.42 16.33
C GLY A 27 40.26 32.06 14.86
N PHE A 28 40.99 32.66 13.92
CA PHE A 28 40.88 32.32 12.50
C PHE A 28 41.17 30.84 12.22
N ARG A 29 42.19 30.27 12.86
CA ARG A 29 42.52 28.84 12.74
C ARG A 29 41.40 27.93 13.27
N ILE A 30 40.89 28.22 14.46
CA ILE A 30 39.80 27.45 15.08
C ILE A 30 38.57 27.48 14.19
N VAL A 31 38.17 28.67 13.74
CA VAL A 31 37.03 28.87 12.86
C VAL A 31 37.25 28.16 11.52
N SER A 32 38.42 28.35 10.89
CA SER A 32 38.77 27.68 9.63
C SER A 32 38.71 26.15 9.75
N ASN A 33 39.26 25.58 10.83
CA ASN A 33 39.20 24.16 11.08
C ASN A 33 37.77 23.67 11.34
N ALA A 34 36.96 24.43 12.09
CA ALA A 34 35.56 24.11 12.31
C ALA A 34 34.77 24.08 10.98
N TYR A 35 34.99 25.07 10.11
CA TYR A 35 34.40 25.11 8.76
C TYR A 35 34.86 23.93 7.90
N LYS A 36 36.16 23.62 7.87
CA LYS A 36 36.70 22.48 7.12
C LYS A 36 36.10 21.15 7.57
N THR A 37 36.01 20.92 8.88
CA THR A 37 35.38 19.71 9.43
C THR A 37 33.91 19.63 9.03
N ARG A 38 33.16 20.72 9.18
CA ARG A 38 31.74 20.77 8.83
C ARG A 38 31.53 20.55 7.33
N TYR A 39 32.37 21.13 6.49
CA TYR A 39 32.37 20.92 5.05
C TYR A 39 32.61 19.44 4.71
N GLY A 40 33.64 18.81 5.29
CA GLY A 40 33.94 17.40 5.05
C GLY A 40 32.79 16.47 5.48
N VAL A 41 32.13 16.74 6.59
CA VAL A 41 30.93 16.00 7.02
C VAL A 41 29.80 16.17 6.01
N LEU A 42 29.55 17.40 5.56
CA LEU A 42 28.47 17.70 4.62
C LEU A 42 28.72 17.07 3.25
N GLN A 43 29.97 17.12 2.77
CA GLN A 43 30.40 16.49 1.53
C GLN A 43 30.22 14.96 1.58
N LYS A 44 30.59 14.31 2.70
CA LYS A 44 30.34 12.87 2.91
C LYS A 44 28.85 12.53 2.89
N LYS A 45 28.02 13.32 3.57
CA LYS A 45 26.56 13.15 3.54
C LYS A 45 25.99 13.32 2.14
N HIS A 46 26.48 14.31 1.40
CA HIS A 46 26.05 14.56 0.03
C HIS A 46 26.35 13.35 -0.87
N SER A 47 27.60 12.88 -0.88
CA SER A 47 27.99 11.69 -1.65
C SER A 47 27.21 10.44 -1.23
N SER A 48 26.97 10.24 0.07
CA SER A 48 26.14 9.12 0.55
C SER A 48 24.69 9.20 0.07
N LEU A 49 24.10 10.40 0.02
CA LEU A 49 22.74 10.61 -0.47
C LEU A 49 22.64 10.40 -1.99
N GLU A 50 23.66 10.82 -2.74
CA GLU A 50 23.74 10.56 -4.18
C GLU A 50 23.74 9.06 -4.48
N VAL A 51 24.53 8.28 -3.74
CA VAL A 51 24.55 6.81 -3.89
C VAL A 51 23.19 6.21 -3.56
N GLN A 52 22.57 6.59 -2.45
CA GLN A 52 21.22 6.09 -2.08
C GLN A 52 20.15 6.44 -3.12
N LEU A 53 20.23 7.64 -3.72
CA LEU A 53 19.32 8.05 -4.78
C LEU A 53 19.48 7.17 -6.03
N ILE A 54 20.72 6.88 -6.43
CA ILE A 54 21.02 6.00 -7.56
C ILE A 54 20.50 4.58 -7.28
N GLU A 55 20.82 4.02 -6.12
CA GLU A 55 20.37 2.67 -5.71
C GLU A 55 18.84 2.58 -5.64
N SER A 56 18.18 3.58 -5.04
CA SER A 56 16.72 3.64 -4.96
C SER A 56 16.08 3.74 -6.34
N THR A 57 16.66 4.53 -7.25
CA THR A 57 16.19 4.66 -8.63
C THR A 57 16.35 3.35 -9.39
N GLN A 58 17.51 2.70 -9.26
CA GLN A 58 17.78 1.41 -9.90
C GLN A 58 16.84 0.32 -9.39
N ARG A 59 16.59 0.26 -8.07
CA ARG A 59 15.63 -0.68 -7.46
C ARG A 59 14.21 -0.42 -7.96
N GLY A 60 13.81 0.84 -8.06
CA GLY A 60 12.51 1.23 -8.63
C GLY A 60 12.33 0.71 -10.06
N ASN A 61 13.35 0.88 -10.90
CA ASN A 61 13.33 0.40 -12.29
C ASN A 61 13.26 -1.13 -12.37
N GLN A 62 13.97 -1.86 -11.50
CA GLN A 62 13.91 -3.33 -11.45
C GLN A 62 12.49 -3.81 -11.10
N LEU A 63 11.90 -3.25 -10.04
CA LEU A 63 10.53 -3.59 -9.64
C LEU A 63 9.50 -3.26 -10.74
N ALA A 64 9.71 -2.18 -11.48
CA ALA A 64 8.85 -1.82 -12.61
C ALA A 64 8.91 -2.88 -13.73
N GLU A 65 10.10 -3.38 -14.07
CA GLU A 65 10.26 -4.42 -15.09
C GLU A 65 9.73 -5.77 -14.60
N GLU A 66 9.96 -6.16 -13.34
CA GLU A 66 9.36 -7.35 -12.73
C GLU A 66 7.83 -7.30 -12.79
N ASN A 67 7.23 -6.15 -12.41
CA ASN A 67 5.78 -5.96 -12.50
C ASN A 67 5.26 -6.11 -13.93
N LYS A 68 5.97 -5.57 -14.92
CA LYS A 68 5.62 -5.72 -16.34
C LYS A 68 5.65 -7.18 -16.78
N GLN A 69 6.65 -7.96 -16.34
CA GLN A 69 6.76 -9.38 -16.64
C GLN A 69 5.64 -10.21 -15.96
N LEU A 70 5.31 -9.89 -14.70
CA LEU A 70 4.20 -10.52 -13.98
C LEU A 70 2.86 -10.24 -14.67
N VAL A 71 2.62 -9.00 -15.07
CA VAL A 71 1.42 -8.62 -15.84
C VAL A 71 1.35 -9.38 -17.16
N ALA A 72 2.46 -9.51 -17.89
CA ALA A 72 2.51 -10.29 -19.12
C ALA A 72 2.17 -11.77 -18.88
N THR A 73 2.68 -12.35 -17.79
CA THR A 73 2.41 -13.74 -17.39
C THR A 73 0.94 -13.93 -17.03
N ILE A 74 0.35 -13.02 -16.24
CA ILE A 74 -1.07 -13.04 -15.89
C ILE A 74 -1.93 -12.98 -17.16
N LYS A 75 -1.61 -12.06 -18.10
CA LYS A 75 -2.32 -11.97 -19.38
C LYS A 75 -2.23 -13.27 -20.19
N LYS A 76 -1.09 -13.97 -20.15
CA LYS A 76 -0.93 -15.27 -20.81
C LYS A 76 -1.78 -16.34 -20.16
N LEU A 77 -1.67 -16.51 -18.85
CA LEU A 77 -2.45 -17.51 -18.11
C LEU A 77 -3.95 -17.30 -18.27
N HIS A 78 -4.42 -16.05 -18.26
CA HIS A 78 -5.82 -15.76 -18.49
C HIS A 78 -6.31 -16.19 -19.88
N ARG A 79 -5.52 -15.96 -20.94
CA ARG A 79 -5.85 -16.46 -22.29
C ARG A 79 -5.89 -17.99 -22.32
N ASP A 80 -4.99 -18.65 -21.60
CA ASP A 80 -4.95 -20.11 -21.53
C ASP A 80 -6.20 -20.65 -20.80
N ILE A 81 -6.64 -19.99 -19.72
CA ILE A 81 -7.91 -20.31 -19.03
C ILE A 81 -9.10 -20.19 -20.00
N LEU A 82 -9.23 -19.08 -20.72
CA LEU A 82 -10.34 -18.89 -21.68
C LEU A 82 -10.35 -19.96 -22.79
N ARG A 83 -9.16 -20.37 -23.24
CA ARG A 83 -9.03 -21.47 -24.21
C ARG A 83 -9.47 -22.80 -23.60
N LEU A 84 -9.09 -23.10 -22.36
CA LEU A 84 -9.49 -24.31 -21.66
C LEU A 84 -11.00 -24.35 -21.40
N GLU A 85 -11.61 -23.22 -21.04
CA GLU A 85 -13.06 -23.11 -20.88
C GLU A 85 -13.80 -23.32 -22.19
N SER A 86 -13.29 -22.75 -23.29
CA SER A 86 -13.84 -22.96 -24.63
C SER A 86 -13.75 -24.43 -25.07
N LEU A 87 -12.60 -25.08 -24.82
CA LEU A 87 -12.40 -26.51 -25.10
C LEU A 87 -13.33 -27.38 -24.24
N LYS A 88 -13.45 -27.09 -22.95
CA LYS A 88 -14.38 -27.77 -22.05
C LYS A 88 -15.82 -27.70 -22.58
N LYS A 89 -16.26 -26.51 -23.02
CA LYS A 89 -17.60 -26.32 -23.58
C LYS A 89 -17.79 -27.12 -24.88
N ALA A 90 -16.80 -27.08 -25.78
CA ALA A 90 -16.85 -27.83 -27.03
C ALA A 90 -16.93 -29.36 -26.78
N VAL A 91 -16.14 -29.87 -25.84
CA VAL A 91 -16.15 -31.29 -25.46
C VAL A 91 -17.48 -31.70 -24.82
N LEU A 92 -18.02 -30.90 -23.89
CA LEU A 92 -19.31 -31.19 -23.27
C LEU A 92 -20.46 -31.20 -24.28
N ASN A 93 -20.48 -30.22 -25.20
CA ASN A 93 -21.47 -30.18 -26.28
C ASN A 93 -21.37 -31.41 -27.19
N SER A 94 -20.16 -31.79 -27.60
CA SER A 94 -19.95 -32.98 -28.45
C SER A 94 -20.40 -34.27 -27.77
N ILE A 95 -20.20 -34.42 -26.45
CA ILE A 95 -20.69 -35.59 -25.70
C ILE A 95 -22.22 -35.56 -25.59
N GLN A 96 -22.83 -34.39 -25.38
CA GLN A 96 -24.28 -34.27 -25.31
C GLN A 96 -24.96 -34.54 -26.65
N GLU A 97 -24.38 -34.08 -27.76
CA GLU A 97 -24.88 -34.34 -29.12
C GLU A 97 -24.88 -35.84 -29.46
N ASP A 98 -23.84 -36.58 -29.07
CA ASP A 98 -23.71 -38.04 -29.30
C ASP A 98 -24.70 -38.90 -28.45
N HIS A 99 -25.27 -38.32 -27.38
CA HIS A 99 -26.29 -38.97 -26.55
C HIS A 99 -27.73 -38.65 -26.97
N SER A 100 -27.97 -37.59 -27.74
CA SER A 100 -29.30 -37.22 -28.24
C SER A 100 -29.76 -38.08 -29.44
N ASP A 101 -28.84 -38.67 -30.21
CA ASP A 101 -29.19 -39.46 -31.40
C ASP A 101 -29.54 -40.93 -31.10
N ALA A 102 -29.32 -41.40 -29.86
CA ALA A 102 -29.54 -42.80 -29.48
C ALA A 102 -30.93 -43.09 -28.88
N ASP A 103 -31.72 -42.08 -28.54
CA ASP A 103 -32.99 -42.26 -27.79
C ASP A 103 -34.25 -41.83 -28.58
N GLU A 104 -34.13 -41.53 -29.87
CA GLU A 104 -35.25 -40.98 -30.66
C GLU A 104 -35.96 -42.01 -31.57
N SER A 105 -36.06 -43.28 -31.17
CA SER A 105 -36.75 -44.31 -31.99
C SER A 105 -37.75 -45.22 -31.27
N SER A 106 -37.90 -45.16 -29.93
CA SER A 106 -38.77 -46.15 -29.26
C SER A 106 -39.58 -45.67 -28.06
N HIS A 107 -40.09 -44.42 -28.06
CA HIS A 107 -41.10 -44.00 -27.08
C HIS A 107 -42.17 -43.07 -27.67
N LYS A 108 -42.84 -43.53 -28.75
CA LYS A 108 -44.26 -43.19 -28.96
C LYS A 108 -45.08 -44.17 -28.12
N TYR A 109 -46.12 -43.68 -27.46
CA TYR A 109 -47.06 -44.37 -26.55
C TYR A 109 -46.67 -44.31 -25.06
N TYR A 110 -47.52 -43.61 -24.32
CA TYR A 110 -47.54 -43.32 -22.87
C TYR A 110 -46.81 -42.06 -22.39
N ALA A 111 -47.53 -40.93 -22.49
CA ALA A 111 -47.24 -39.71 -21.74
C ALA A 111 -47.83 -39.83 -20.31
N PRO A 112 -47.02 -39.65 -19.24
CA PRO A 112 -47.49 -39.58 -17.86
C PRO A 112 -47.18 -38.25 -17.14
N GLU A 113 -46.89 -37.15 -17.87
CA GLU A 113 -46.49 -35.87 -17.24
C GLU A 113 -47.65 -34.98 -16.80
N ASP A 114 -48.89 -35.49 -16.89
CA ASP A 114 -50.03 -34.98 -16.10
C ASP A 114 -49.88 -35.33 -14.61
N MET A 115 -48.80 -35.98 -14.19
CA MET A 115 -48.45 -36.16 -12.77
C MET A 115 -47.56 -35.03 -12.28
N LEU A 116 -48.20 -33.88 -12.07
CA LEU A 116 -48.07 -33.07 -10.87
C LEU A 116 -46.72 -33.16 -10.11
N GLN A 117 -46.07 -31.99 -10.05
CA GLN A 117 -45.57 -31.43 -8.79
C GLN A 117 -44.80 -32.40 -7.89
N THR A 118 -43.52 -32.61 -8.16
CA THR A 118 -42.57 -32.69 -7.05
C THR A 118 -41.23 -32.08 -7.41
N ALA A 119 -40.96 -30.96 -6.74
CA ALA A 119 -39.65 -30.36 -6.48
C ALA A 119 -38.97 -29.52 -7.58
N ALA A 120 -39.43 -28.25 -7.61
CA ALA A 120 -38.62 -27.03 -7.71
C ALA A 120 -38.01 -26.63 -9.08
N PRO A 121 -38.27 -25.40 -9.56
CA PRO A 121 -37.44 -24.79 -10.58
C PRO A 121 -36.08 -24.48 -9.95
N ARG A 122 -35.04 -25.25 -10.30
CA ARG A 122 -33.67 -24.84 -10.02
C ARG A 122 -33.32 -23.69 -10.96
N THR A 123 -33.13 -22.53 -10.36
CA THR A 123 -32.57 -21.29 -10.90
C THR A 123 -31.24 -21.59 -11.61
N MET A 124 -31.28 -21.88 -12.92
CA MET A 124 -30.10 -21.83 -13.79
C MET A 124 -29.81 -20.37 -14.15
N SER A 125 -29.37 -19.58 -13.18
CA SER A 125 -28.88 -18.21 -13.42
C SER A 125 -27.71 -17.77 -12.53
N GLU A 126 -27.10 -18.67 -11.78
CA GLU A 126 -25.99 -18.32 -10.88
C GLU A 126 -24.68 -19.08 -11.18
N ILE A 127 -24.40 -19.37 -12.46
CA ILE A 127 -23.06 -19.81 -12.91
C ILE A 127 -22.52 -18.87 -14.00
N ASN A 128 -22.87 -17.58 -13.94
CA ASN A 128 -22.33 -16.53 -14.81
C ASN A 128 -21.64 -15.40 -14.02
N GLY A 129 -21.51 -15.53 -12.70
CA GLY A 129 -21.08 -14.45 -11.82
C GLY A 129 -19.59 -14.40 -11.48
N VAL A 130 -18.77 -15.34 -11.96
CA VAL A 130 -17.33 -15.40 -11.59
C VAL A 130 -16.41 -14.80 -12.66
N ASP A 131 -16.95 -14.46 -13.83
CA ASP A 131 -16.17 -13.95 -14.96
C ASP A 131 -15.72 -12.50 -14.80
N ASP A 132 -16.32 -11.74 -13.87
CA ASP A 132 -16.18 -10.29 -13.81
C ASP A 132 -14.94 -9.81 -13.04
N MET A 133 -14.43 -10.59 -12.08
CA MET A 133 -13.29 -10.13 -11.27
C MET A 133 -11.99 -10.13 -12.09
N GLY A 134 -11.75 -11.22 -12.85
CA GLY A 134 -10.56 -11.36 -13.69
C GLY A 134 -10.56 -10.39 -14.88
N THR A 135 -11.71 -10.19 -15.52
CA THR A 135 -11.86 -9.26 -16.65
C THR A 135 -11.80 -7.80 -16.20
N ALA A 136 -12.39 -7.43 -15.06
CA ALA A 136 -12.26 -6.08 -14.48
C ALA A 136 -10.80 -5.74 -14.14
N PHE A 137 -10.05 -6.69 -13.57
CA PHE A 137 -8.62 -6.50 -13.30
C PHE A 137 -7.79 -6.33 -14.58
N LEU A 138 -8.06 -7.11 -15.62
CA LEU A 138 -7.35 -7.03 -16.90
C LEU A 138 -7.71 -5.80 -17.73
N SER A 139 -8.95 -5.33 -17.64
CA SER A 139 -9.36 -4.06 -18.26
C SER A 139 -8.58 -2.87 -17.66
N LYS A 140 -8.38 -2.87 -16.33
CA LYS A 140 -7.48 -1.93 -15.63
C LYS A 140 -6.01 -2.03 -16.06
N LEU A 141 -5.56 -3.18 -16.57
CA LEU A 141 -4.19 -3.40 -17.09
C LEU A 141 -4.03 -3.10 -18.60
N ASN A 142 -5.11 -2.76 -19.30
CA ASN A 142 -5.10 -2.36 -20.71
C ASN A 142 -5.18 -0.83 -20.88
N SER A 143 -5.58 -0.07 -19.85
CA SER A 143 -5.37 1.37 -19.81
C SER A 143 -3.87 1.67 -19.80
N ALA A 144 -3.41 2.51 -20.74
CA ALA A 144 -2.00 2.84 -20.95
C ALA A 144 -1.33 3.63 -19.80
N GLU A 145 -2.02 3.80 -18.67
CA GLU A 145 -1.50 4.43 -17.47
C GLU A 145 -1.29 3.37 -16.40
N GLY A 146 -0.04 3.22 -15.96
CA GLY A 146 0.31 2.31 -14.87
C GLY A 146 -0.53 2.63 -13.61
N PRO A 147 -0.80 1.63 -12.74
CA PRO A 147 -1.84 1.71 -11.70
C PRO A 147 -1.61 2.76 -10.59
N PHE A 148 -0.54 3.54 -10.67
CA PHE A 148 -0.12 4.44 -9.58
C PHE A 148 -0.21 5.93 -9.92
N LEU A 149 -0.61 6.30 -11.15
CA LEU A 149 -0.74 7.71 -11.55
C LEU A 149 -2.19 8.16 -11.84
N ALA A 150 -3.15 7.23 -11.91
CA ALA A 150 -4.55 7.60 -12.08
C ALA A 150 -5.14 8.09 -10.75
N ALA A 151 -5.59 9.35 -10.75
CA ALA A 151 -6.34 9.96 -9.64
C ALA A 151 -7.50 9.05 -9.17
N PRO A 152 -7.81 9.00 -7.87
CA PRO A 152 -8.74 8.02 -7.32
C PRO A 152 -10.18 8.35 -7.75
N ASN A 153 -10.84 7.39 -8.43
CA ASN A 153 -12.28 7.41 -8.68
C ASN A 153 -13.04 7.23 -7.34
N PRO A 154 -14.07 8.04 -7.05
CA PRO A 154 -14.70 8.11 -5.72
C PRO A 154 -15.76 7.03 -5.40
N SER A 155 -15.83 5.89 -6.12
CA SER A 155 -17.01 5.00 -6.06
C SER A 155 -16.87 3.67 -5.30
N THR A 156 -15.80 3.44 -4.54
CA THR A 156 -15.76 2.34 -3.55
C THR A 156 -15.38 2.89 -2.19
N GLY A 157 -16.19 2.56 -1.18
CA GLY A 157 -16.31 3.18 0.14
C GLY A 157 -15.06 3.31 1.03
N THR A 158 -13.86 3.10 0.51
CA THR A 158 -12.64 3.71 1.06
C THR A 158 -12.41 5.04 0.35
N VAL A 159 -13.19 6.07 0.69
CA VAL A 159 -12.90 7.43 0.18
C VAL A 159 -11.57 7.83 0.79
N ASN A 160 -10.53 7.62 -0.01
CA ASN A 160 -9.11 7.81 0.23
C ASN A 160 -8.89 8.76 1.41
N ALA A 161 -8.66 8.22 2.64
CA ALA A 161 -8.32 9.04 3.79
C ALA A 161 -7.17 10.01 3.44
N ARG A 162 -6.28 9.54 2.54
CA ARG A 162 -5.25 10.29 1.83
C ARG A 162 -5.69 11.60 1.18
N SER A 163 -6.84 11.65 0.52
CA SER A 163 -7.35 12.84 -0.18
C SER A 163 -8.10 13.79 0.75
N ARG A 164 -8.48 13.32 1.94
CA ARG A 164 -9.34 14.04 2.89
C ARG A 164 -8.59 14.64 4.08
N MET A 165 -7.30 14.35 4.22
CA MET A 165 -6.44 14.92 5.25
C MET A 165 -5.10 15.38 4.66
N SER A 166 -4.42 16.30 5.34
CA SER A 166 -3.09 16.75 4.93
C SER A 166 -2.09 15.59 4.89
N TYR A 167 -1.02 15.73 4.11
CA TYR A 167 0.01 14.69 4.03
C TYR A 167 0.63 14.37 5.39
N GLU A 168 0.84 15.41 6.19
CA GLU A 168 1.35 15.29 7.55
C GLU A 168 0.40 14.50 8.45
N ASN A 169 -0.91 14.81 8.42
CA ASN A 169 -1.91 14.10 9.22
C ASN A 169 -2.04 12.63 8.80
N PHE A 170 -1.94 12.36 7.50
CA PHE A 170 -1.98 11.01 6.96
C PHE A 170 -0.76 10.18 7.38
N ASN A 171 0.44 10.75 7.32
CA ASN A 171 1.65 10.07 7.78
C ASN A 171 1.59 9.79 9.28
N LEU A 172 1.08 10.73 10.06
CA LEU A 172 0.90 10.55 11.51
C LEU A 172 -0.16 9.48 11.83
N PHE A 173 -1.20 9.38 11.01
CA PHE A 173 -2.19 8.30 11.10
C PHE A 173 -1.57 6.92 10.81
N LEU A 174 -0.77 6.79 9.74
CA LEU A 174 -0.06 5.54 9.44
C LEU A 174 0.94 5.15 10.54
N ALA A 175 1.64 6.12 11.13
CA ALA A 175 2.53 5.88 12.25
C ALA A 175 1.79 5.33 13.48
N ASN A 176 0.57 5.81 13.76
CA ASN A 176 -0.28 5.29 14.82
C ASN A 176 -0.73 3.84 14.55
N ILE A 177 -1.14 3.53 13.32
CA ILE A 177 -1.49 2.15 12.93
C ILE A 177 -0.28 1.22 13.11
N LYS A 178 0.92 1.67 12.71
CA LYS A 178 2.14 0.88 12.85
C LYS A 178 2.46 0.58 14.33
N LYS A 179 2.29 1.56 15.22
CA LYS A 179 2.48 1.38 16.67
C LYS A 179 1.46 0.41 17.28
N LEU A 180 0.21 0.49 16.86
CA LEU A 180 -0.83 -0.48 17.25
C LEU A 180 -0.44 -1.90 16.81
N ASN A 181 -0.03 -2.06 15.55
CA ASN A 181 0.36 -3.37 15.00
C ASN A 181 1.61 -3.95 15.68
N SER A 182 2.54 -3.10 16.14
CA SER A 182 3.71 -3.52 16.90
C SER A 182 3.46 -3.67 18.40
N HIS A 183 2.20 -3.60 18.86
CA HIS A 183 1.80 -3.68 20.27
C HIS A 183 2.48 -2.62 21.17
N GLN A 184 2.88 -1.48 20.59
CA GLN A 184 3.50 -0.36 21.33
C GLN A 184 2.48 0.66 21.82
N GLN A 185 1.23 0.55 21.35
CA GLN A 185 0.15 1.48 21.67
C GLN A 185 -1.16 0.71 21.75
N ASP A 186 -1.95 0.99 22.78
CA ASP A 186 -3.22 0.31 22.98
C ASP A 186 -4.29 0.81 22.00
N ARG A 187 -5.34 -0.01 21.83
CA ARG A 187 -6.48 0.31 20.95
C ARG A 187 -7.13 1.64 21.33
N GLU A 188 -7.35 1.88 22.62
CA GLU A 188 -7.97 3.12 23.12
C GLU A 188 -7.12 4.37 22.83
N GLU A 189 -5.81 4.27 23.02
CA GLU A 189 -4.89 5.36 22.71
C GLU A 189 -4.84 5.63 21.20
N THR A 190 -4.87 4.58 20.38
CA THR A 190 -4.93 4.69 18.92
C THR A 190 -6.21 5.36 18.44
N LEU A 191 -7.36 5.05 19.05
CA LEU A 191 -8.63 5.72 18.73
C LEU A 191 -8.61 7.20 19.14
N ARG A 192 -8.06 7.55 20.31
CA ARG A 192 -7.93 8.96 20.71
C ARG A 192 -7.04 9.76 19.77
N ASN A 193 -5.91 9.18 19.35
CA ASN A 193 -5.00 9.82 18.40
C ASN A 193 -5.65 9.95 17.02
N ALA A 194 -6.31 8.89 16.52
CA ALA A 194 -7.05 8.92 15.27
C ALA A 194 -8.15 10.00 15.29
N GLN A 195 -8.91 10.14 16.38
CA GLN A 195 -9.96 11.16 16.51
C GLN A 195 -9.41 12.59 16.35
N ARG A 196 -8.23 12.87 16.94
CA ARG A 196 -7.55 14.16 16.76
C ARG A 196 -7.04 14.38 15.34
N LEU A 197 -6.58 13.32 14.67
CA LEU A 197 -6.02 13.39 13.32
C LEU A 197 -7.08 13.56 12.23
N PHE A 198 -8.23 12.90 12.38
CA PHE A 198 -9.38 13.05 11.49
C PHE A 198 -10.11 14.38 11.72
N GLY A 199 -10.22 14.81 12.98
CA GLY A 199 -10.96 16.02 13.36
C GLY A 199 -12.46 15.91 13.08
N GLU A 200 -13.17 17.02 13.22
CA GLU A 200 -14.64 17.06 13.04
C GLU A 200 -15.09 16.96 11.58
N GLY A 201 -14.22 17.30 10.63
CA GLY A 201 -14.51 17.25 9.19
C GLY A 201 -14.51 15.85 8.57
N ASN A 202 -13.99 14.84 9.27
CA ASN A 202 -13.81 13.48 8.76
C ASN A 202 -14.30 12.42 9.77
N ARG A 203 -15.41 12.69 10.46
CA ARG A 203 -15.98 11.80 11.49
C ARG A 203 -16.37 10.43 10.96
N ASP A 204 -16.80 10.36 9.71
CA ASP A 204 -17.12 9.13 9.00
C ASP A 204 -15.91 8.21 8.83
N LEU A 205 -14.73 8.76 8.50
CA LEU A 205 -13.48 7.98 8.43
C LEU A 205 -13.06 7.46 9.81
N PHE A 206 -13.31 8.24 10.87
CA PHE A 206 -13.04 7.79 12.24
C PHE A 206 -13.96 6.64 12.66
N GLU A 207 -15.25 6.70 12.35
CA GLU A 207 -16.18 5.62 12.67
C GLU A 207 -15.87 4.33 11.88
N GLU A 208 -15.50 4.45 10.60
CA GLU A 208 -15.04 3.30 9.80
C GLU A 208 -13.78 2.66 10.41
N PHE A 209 -12.80 3.49 10.79
CA PHE A 209 -11.58 3.03 11.44
C PHE A 209 -11.85 2.35 12.79
N LYS A 210 -12.78 2.89 13.58
CA LYS A 210 -13.19 2.34 14.87
C LYS A 210 -13.84 0.96 14.70
N VAL A 211 -14.71 0.80 13.70
CA VAL A 211 -15.28 -0.52 13.36
C VAL A 211 -14.20 -1.50 12.95
N MET A 212 -13.22 -1.06 12.14
CA MET A 212 -12.11 -1.90 11.68
C MET A 212 -11.22 -2.41 12.82
N ILE A 213 -10.84 -1.53 13.76
CA ILE A 213 -10.06 -1.91 14.94
C ILE A 213 -10.82 -2.87 15.85
N ASN A 214 -12.13 -2.66 16.04
CA ASN A 214 -12.93 -3.50 16.94
C ASN A 214 -13.28 -4.86 16.33
N ARG A 215 -13.20 -5.00 15.01
CA ARG A 215 -13.49 -6.25 14.29
C ARG A 215 -12.27 -7.15 14.14
N HIS A 216 -11.06 -6.61 14.31
CA HIS A 216 -9.81 -7.36 14.27
C HIS A 216 -9.35 -7.69 15.72
N PRO A 217 -9.49 -8.95 16.18
CA PRO A 217 -8.95 -9.37 17.48
C PRO A 217 -7.42 -9.29 17.51
#